data_AF-A0A093IPI8-F1
#
_entry.id   AF-A0A093IPI8-F1
#
_cell.length_a   1.000
_cell.length_b   1.000
_cell.length_c   1.000
_cell.angle_alpha   90.00
_cell.angle_beta   90.00
_cell.angle_gamma   90.00
#
_symmetry.space_group_name_H-M   'P 1'
#
loop_
_entity.id
_entity.type
_entity.pdbx_description
1 polymer ?
#
loop_
_entity_poly.entity_id
_entity_poly.type
_entity_poly.pdbx_seq_one_letter_code
_entity_poly.pdbx_strand_id
1 'polypeptide(L)'
;QASRCDSHGTHTAGVLIGRDAGVATGASIRSLRVLNCQGKGTVSGTLIGLEFIKTNLETKPYVPLVVLLPFAGAYSHTLNAGCRRMAQLGVVMIAAAGNYKDDACLYSPASEPEVITVGATNSEEQPASISTLGTNFGRCVDLFAPGDDIIGASSDCSSCFTARSGTSLAAAHV
;
A
#
# COMPACT_ATOMS: atom_id res chain seq x y z
N GLN A 1 -19.84 9.59 16.96
CA GLN A 1 -19.29 8.24 17.17
C GLN A 1 -17.77 8.35 17.19
N ALA A 2 -17.08 7.70 18.13
CA ALA A 2 -15.63 7.66 18.16
C ALA A 2 -15.10 6.85 16.97
N SER A 3 -14.01 7.31 16.34
CA SER A 3 -13.38 6.64 15.18
C SER A 3 -12.94 5.22 15.55
N ARG A 4 -13.36 4.21 14.77
CA ARG A 4 -12.91 2.81 14.92
C ARG A 4 -11.52 2.56 14.35
N CYS A 5 -10.91 3.56 13.69
CA CYS A 5 -9.56 3.50 13.16
C CYS A 5 -9.35 2.49 12.01
N ASP A 6 -10.43 2.00 11.39
CA ASP A 6 -10.37 0.90 10.42
C ASP A 6 -10.50 1.35 8.95
N SER A 7 -10.83 2.63 8.71
CA SER A 7 -11.24 3.14 7.38
C SER A 7 -10.22 2.86 6.27
N HIS A 8 -8.92 3.12 6.48
CA HIS A 8 -7.89 2.95 5.45
C HIS A 8 -7.61 1.48 5.14
N GLY A 9 -7.40 0.67 6.19
CA GLY A 9 -7.14 -0.76 6.02
C GLY A 9 -8.33 -1.52 5.43
N THR A 10 -9.56 -1.22 5.87
CA THR A 10 -10.78 -1.86 5.37
C THR A 10 -11.00 -1.55 3.88
N HIS A 11 -10.85 -0.29 3.49
CA HIS A 11 -11.04 0.12 2.10
C HIS A 11 -9.96 -0.49 1.18
N THR A 12 -8.70 -0.42 1.59
CA THR A 12 -7.57 -1.02 0.86
C THR A 12 -7.74 -2.54 0.69
N ALA A 13 -8.13 -3.25 1.76
CA ALA A 13 -8.42 -4.68 1.68
C ALA A 13 -9.65 -4.98 0.80
N GLY A 14 -10.64 -4.09 0.78
CA GLY A 14 -11.80 -4.16 -0.12
C GLY A 14 -11.41 -4.06 -1.59
N VAL A 15 -10.48 -3.16 -1.95
CA VAL A 15 -9.94 -3.05 -3.32
C VAL A 15 -9.13 -4.29 -3.70
N LEU A 16 -8.36 -4.86 -2.78
CA LEU A 16 -7.59 -6.08 -3.06
C LEU A 16 -8.50 -7.30 -3.27
N ILE A 17 -9.35 -7.60 -2.29
CA ILE A 17 -10.01 -8.92 -2.16
C ILE A 17 -11.52 -8.85 -1.90
N GLY A 18 -12.13 -7.67 -1.98
CA GLY A 18 -13.56 -7.50 -1.76
C GLY A 18 -14.38 -8.36 -2.72
N ARG A 19 -15.49 -8.93 -2.24
CA ARG A 19 -16.30 -9.88 -3.03
C ARG A 19 -16.83 -9.29 -4.33
N ASP A 20 -17.28 -8.03 -4.28
CA ASP A 20 -18.00 -7.38 -5.39
C ASP A 20 -17.18 -6.27 -6.07
N ALA A 21 -16.13 -5.77 -5.40
CA ALA A 21 -15.31 -4.63 -5.86
C ALA A 21 -13.79 -4.88 -5.73
N GLY A 22 -13.38 -6.12 -5.46
CA GLY A 22 -11.98 -6.49 -5.33
C GLY A 22 -11.36 -6.92 -6.66
N VAL A 23 -10.05 -6.69 -6.81
CA VAL A 23 -9.27 -7.13 -7.98
C VAL A 23 -9.04 -8.64 -7.96
N ALA A 24 -8.65 -9.19 -6.82
CA ALA A 24 -8.33 -10.60 -6.63
C ALA A 24 -9.38 -11.28 -5.72
N THR A 25 -10.63 -11.34 -6.19
CA THR A 25 -11.74 -11.95 -5.44
C THR A 25 -11.39 -13.38 -5.01
N GLY A 26 -11.43 -13.67 -3.70
CA GLY A 26 -11.12 -14.99 -3.15
C GLY A 26 -9.67 -15.22 -2.74
N ALA A 27 -8.77 -14.25 -2.93
CA ALA A 27 -7.42 -14.31 -2.37
C ALA A 27 -7.44 -14.20 -0.84
N SER A 28 -6.42 -14.78 -0.19
CA SER A 28 -6.25 -14.73 1.26
C SER A 28 -5.42 -13.52 1.68
N ILE A 29 -5.85 -12.78 2.70
CA ILE A 29 -5.12 -11.64 3.26
C ILE A 29 -4.76 -11.87 4.73
N ARG A 30 -3.61 -11.33 5.15
CA ARG A 30 -3.21 -11.23 6.56
C ARG A 30 -2.87 -9.77 6.83
N SER A 31 -3.53 -9.15 7.82
CA SER A 31 -3.35 -7.74 8.16
C SER A 31 -2.38 -7.58 9.33
N LEU A 32 -1.42 -6.66 9.18
CA LEU A 32 -0.54 -6.20 10.26
C LEU A 32 -0.80 -4.71 10.49
N ARG A 33 -1.13 -4.34 11.73
CA ARG A 33 -1.35 -2.94 12.09
C ARG A 33 -0.03 -2.23 12.37
N VAL A 34 0.46 -1.47 11.38
CA VAL A 34 1.65 -0.60 11.51
C VAL A 34 1.31 0.90 11.54
N LEU A 35 0.04 1.26 11.32
CA LEU A 35 -0.47 2.62 11.40
C LEU A 35 -1.46 2.76 12.56
N ASN A 36 -1.42 3.92 13.23
CA ASN A 36 -2.35 4.29 14.28
C ASN A 36 -3.66 4.87 13.69
N CYS A 37 -4.58 5.31 14.56
CA CYS A 37 -5.88 5.86 14.17
C CYS A 37 -5.83 7.12 13.30
N GLN A 38 -4.68 7.79 13.24
CA GLN A 38 -4.44 8.97 12.42
C GLN A 38 -3.71 8.63 11.11
N GLY A 39 -3.55 7.34 10.79
CA GLY A 39 -2.80 6.89 9.62
C GLY A 39 -1.29 7.08 9.76
N LYS A 40 -0.77 7.25 10.98
CA LYS A 40 0.67 7.46 11.22
C LYS A 40 1.33 6.20 11.76
N GLY A 41 2.51 5.88 11.25
CA GLY A 41 3.36 4.79 11.73
C GLY A 41 4.79 5.25 11.93
N THR A 42 5.67 4.31 12.26
CA THR A 42 7.10 4.55 12.36
C THR A 42 7.87 3.57 11.47
N VAL A 43 9.07 3.98 11.05
CA VAL A 43 10.01 3.08 10.35
C VAL A 43 10.29 1.85 11.21
N SER A 44 10.53 2.02 12.52
CA SER A 44 10.79 0.91 13.44
C SER A 44 9.61 -0.07 13.54
N GLY A 45 8.37 0.42 13.63
CA GLY A 45 7.18 -0.43 13.67
C GLY A 45 6.98 -1.20 12.37
N THR A 46 7.29 -0.58 11.23
CA THR A 46 7.26 -1.24 9.93
C THR A 46 8.30 -2.35 9.83
N LEU A 47 9.54 -2.09 10.26
CA LEU A 47 10.60 -3.09 10.27
C LEU A 47 10.29 -4.29 11.19
N ILE A 48 9.68 -4.04 12.35
CA ILE A 48 9.18 -5.12 13.22
C ILE A 48 8.11 -5.95 12.50
N GLY A 49 7.22 -5.30 11.74
CA GLY A 49 6.22 -5.98 10.91
C GLY A 49 6.84 -6.84 9.81
N LEU A 50 7.85 -6.32 9.10
CA LEU A 50 8.57 -7.09 8.07
C LEU A 50 9.32 -8.28 8.69
N GLU A 51 9.95 -8.11 9.85
CA GLU A 51 10.61 -9.21 10.56
C GLU A 51 9.60 -10.27 11.01
N PHE A 52 8.42 -9.87 11.48
CA PHE A 52 7.35 -10.83 11.79
C PHE A 52 6.95 -11.65 10.56
N ILE A 53 6.81 -11.03 9.39
CA ILE A 53 6.49 -11.75 8.14
C ILE A 53 7.62 -12.72 7.79
N LYS A 54 8.89 -12.28 7.87
CA LYS A 54 10.07 -13.10 7.62
C LYS A 54 10.11 -14.35 8.52
N THR A 55 9.91 -14.21 9.83
CA THR A 55 9.88 -15.36 10.74
C THR A 55 8.77 -16.36 10.38
N ASN A 56 7.63 -15.89 9.87
CA ASN A 56 6.58 -16.79 9.39
C ASN A 56 6.96 -17.51 8.08
N LEU A 57 7.69 -16.86 7.17
CA LEU A 57 8.19 -17.48 5.94
C LEU A 57 9.14 -18.64 6.22
N GLU A 58 10.01 -18.51 7.22
CA GLU A 58 10.94 -19.58 7.64
C GLU A 58 10.20 -20.86 8.06
N THR A 59 8.96 -20.74 8.56
CA THR A 59 8.12 -21.90 8.91
C THR A 59 7.33 -22.47 7.73
N LYS A 60 7.24 -21.76 6.60
CA LYS A 60 6.43 -22.12 5.40
C LYS A 60 7.08 -21.67 4.09
N PRO A 61 8.25 -22.24 3.71
CA PRO A 61 9.13 -21.69 2.68
C PRO A 61 8.63 -21.75 1.22
N TYR A 62 7.43 -22.29 0.95
CA TYR A 62 6.93 -22.54 -0.42
C TYR A 62 5.62 -21.82 -0.77
N VAL A 63 5.22 -20.81 0.00
CA VAL A 63 3.99 -20.05 -0.28
C VAL A 63 4.35 -18.73 -0.98
N PRO A 64 3.89 -18.49 -2.22
CA PRO A 64 4.02 -17.18 -2.85
C PRO A 64 3.44 -16.10 -1.95
N LEU A 65 4.24 -15.07 -1.67
CA LEU A 65 3.84 -13.98 -0.76
C LEU A 65 3.96 -12.64 -1.47
N VAL A 66 2.87 -11.87 -1.42
CA VAL A 66 2.83 -10.46 -1.78
C VAL A 66 2.69 -9.66 -0.49
N VAL A 67 3.50 -8.62 -0.32
CA VAL A 67 3.40 -7.65 0.78
C VAL A 67 3.09 -6.29 0.20
N LEU A 68 1.88 -5.80 0.48
CA LEU A 68 1.46 -4.44 0.19
C LEU A 68 1.86 -3.49 1.33
N LEU A 69 2.54 -2.40 0.99
CA LEU A 69 2.91 -1.29 1.87
C LEU A 69 2.16 -0.03 1.39
N PRO A 70 0.89 0.16 1.78
CA PRO A 70 0.01 1.19 1.23
C PRO A 70 0.22 2.55 1.92
N PHE A 71 1.48 2.93 2.14
CA PHE A 71 1.90 4.15 2.81
C PHE A 71 3.25 4.61 2.27
N ALA A 72 3.60 5.86 2.56
CA ALA A 72 4.91 6.42 2.28
C ALA A 72 5.37 7.31 3.45
N GLY A 73 6.68 7.39 3.64
CA GLY A 73 7.33 8.37 4.52
C GLY A 73 8.56 8.94 3.82
N ALA A 74 9.24 9.89 4.46
CA ALA A 74 10.51 10.41 3.94
C ALA A 74 11.54 9.28 3.74
N TYR A 75 12.47 9.47 2.81
CA TYR A 75 13.54 8.51 2.50
C TYR A 75 14.17 7.94 3.77
N SER A 76 14.25 6.62 3.82
CA SER A 76 14.82 5.87 4.92
C SER A 76 15.66 4.71 4.39
N HIS A 77 16.97 4.86 4.50
CA HIS A 77 17.92 3.80 4.14
C HIS A 77 17.60 2.47 4.83
N THR A 78 17.22 2.49 6.12
CA THR A 78 16.91 1.28 6.88
C THR A 78 15.61 0.62 6.42
N LEU A 79 14.56 1.40 6.10
CA LEU A 79 13.32 0.82 5.57
C LEU A 79 13.55 0.19 4.19
N ASN A 80 14.29 0.87 3.32
CA ASN A 80 14.66 0.37 2.01
C ASN A 80 15.46 -0.94 2.11
N ALA A 81 16.47 -0.99 2.98
CA ALA A 81 17.23 -2.22 3.24
C ALA A 81 16.35 -3.37 3.76
N GLY A 82 15.36 -3.07 4.62
CA GLY A 82 14.38 -4.06 5.07
C GLY A 82 13.52 -4.60 3.94
N CYS A 83 13.04 -3.74 3.04
CA CYS A 83 12.24 -4.16 1.88
C CYS A 83 13.07 -4.98 0.89
N ARG A 84 14.31 -4.54 0.60
CA ARG A 84 15.28 -5.29 -0.20
C ARG A 84 15.50 -6.70 0.35
N ARG A 85 15.68 -6.82 1.67
CA ARG A 85 15.87 -8.14 2.28
C ARG A 85 14.67 -9.05 2.09
N MET A 86 13.44 -8.52 2.14
CA MET A 86 12.23 -9.30 1.87
C MET A 86 12.14 -9.74 0.41
N ALA A 87 12.43 -8.84 -0.53
CA ALA A 87 12.45 -9.16 -1.95
C ALA A 87 13.49 -10.25 -2.30
N GLN A 88 14.69 -10.19 -1.70
CA GLN A 88 15.70 -11.24 -1.83
C GLN A 88 15.29 -12.60 -1.25
N LEU A 89 14.29 -12.64 -0.37
CA LEU A 89 13.67 -13.88 0.13
C LEU A 89 12.54 -14.39 -0.78
N GLY A 90 12.34 -13.77 -1.94
CA GLY A 90 11.31 -14.14 -2.92
C GLY A 90 9.93 -13.55 -2.63
N VAL A 91 9.82 -12.55 -1.75
CA VAL A 91 8.58 -11.84 -1.47
C VAL A 91 8.36 -10.74 -2.50
N VAL A 92 7.19 -10.69 -3.12
CA VAL A 92 6.82 -9.57 -4.00
C VAL A 92 6.42 -8.38 -3.12
N MET A 93 7.22 -7.32 -3.17
CA MET A 93 6.98 -6.10 -2.39
C MET A 93 6.30 -5.06 -3.27
N ILE A 94 5.16 -4.52 -2.84
CA ILE A 94 4.40 -3.50 -3.56
C ILE A 94 4.18 -2.29 -2.64
N ALA A 95 4.42 -1.09 -3.14
CA ALA A 95 4.32 0.14 -2.36
C ALA A 95 3.60 1.26 -3.09
N ALA A 96 2.97 2.11 -2.29
CA ALA A 96 2.43 3.38 -2.73
C ALA A 96 3.56 4.37 -3.06
N ALA A 97 3.52 5.03 -4.23
CA ALA A 97 4.51 6.05 -4.60
C ALA A 97 4.52 7.28 -3.68
N GLY A 98 3.36 7.62 -3.10
CA GLY A 98 3.15 8.77 -2.23
C GLY A 98 2.20 9.80 -2.84
N ASN A 99 1.55 10.60 -1.98
CA ASN A 99 0.51 11.56 -2.37
C ASN A 99 1.01 13.02 -2.24
N TYR A 100 2.28 13.27 -2.57
CA TYR A 100 2.94 14.55 -2.30
C TYR A 100 3.15 15.41 -3.55
N LYS A 101 2.82 14.89 -4.74
CA LYS A 101 3.13 15.53 -6.04
C LYS A 101 4.62 15.87 -6.16
N ASP A 102 5.47 14.92 -5.78
CA ASP A 102 6.92 15.07 -5.72
C ASP A 102 7.65 13.82 -6.28
N ASP A 103 8.97 13.87 -6.38
CA ASP A 103 9.81 12.74 -6.80
C ASP A 103 9.73 11.60 -5.77
N ALA A 104 9.19 10.45 -6.19
CA ALA A 104 9.05 9.24 -5.38
C ALA A 104 10.38 8.75 -4.80
N CYS A 105 11.51 9.08 -5.44
CA CYS A 105 12.84 8.74 -4.95
C CYS A 105 13.18 9.40 -3.59
N LEU A 106 12.44 10.43 -3.17
CA LEU A 106 12.60 11.10 -1.87
C LEU A 106 11.81 10.41 -0.74
N TYR A 107 11.11 9.31 -1.04
CA TYR A 107 10.22 8.63 -0.12
C TYR A 107 10.56 7.15 0.02
N SER A 108 10.21 6.56 1.16
CA SER A 108 10.34 5.13 1.42
C SER A 108 9.00 4.54 1.83
N PRO A 109 8.67 3.31 1.41
CA PRO A 109 9.51 2.38 0.65
C PRO A 109 9.60 2.65 -0.88
N ALA A 110 8.92 3.68 -1.39
CA ALA A 110 8.84 4.03 -2.81
C ALA A 110 10.18 4.18 -3.57
N SER A 111 11.29 4.44 -2.87
CA SER A 111 12.62 4.62 -3.48
C SER A 111 13.45 3.34 -3.55
N GLU A 112 12.99 2.21 -2.99
CA GLU A 112 13.74 0.95 -3.03
C GLU A 112 13.54 0.23 -4.37
N PRO A 113 14.60 -0.01 -5.17
CA PRO A 113 14.46 -0.59 -6.51
C PRO A 113 13.91 -2.02 -6.59
N GLU A 114 13.97 -2.79 -5.49
CA GLU A 114 13.38 -4.13 -5.43
C GLU A 114 11.88 -4.11 -5.03
N VAL A 115 11.28 -2.93 -4.85
CA VAL A 115 9.86 -2.73 -4.51
C VAL A 115 9.12 -2.16 -5.71
N ILE A 116 8.02 -2.81 -6.10
CA ILE A 116 7.12 -2.32 -7.14
C ILE A 116 6.39 -1.08 -6.60
N THR A 117 6.75 0.08 -7.11
CA THR A 117 6.25 1.37 -6.65
C THR A 117 5.20 1.92 -7.60
N VAL A 118 4.00 2.17 -7.07
CA VAL A 118 2.81 2.41 -7.88
C VAL A 118 2.27 3.83 -7.68
N GLY A 119 2.23 4.60 -8.77
CA GLY A 119 1.56 5.90 -8.86
C GLY A 119 0.06 5.77 -9.16
N ALA A 120 -0.70 6.84 -8.93
CA ALA A 120 -2.15 6.85 -9.13
C ALA A 120 -2.57 7.61 -10.40
N THR A 121 -3.50 7.03 -11.15
CA THR A 121 -4.20 7.69 -12.27
C THR A 121 -5.70 7.76 -12.00
N ASN A 122 -6.38 8.70 -12.65
CA ASN A 122 -7.84 8.82 -12.66
C ASN A 122 -8.45 8.13 -13.90
N SER A 123 -9.78 8.22 -14.04
CA SER A 123 -10.54 7.61 -15.15
C SER A 123 -10.24 8.19 -16.53
N GLU A 124 -9.58 9.35 -16.59
CA GLU A 124 -9.12 10.01 -17.83
C GLU A 124 -7.64 9.71 -18.13
N GLU A 125 -7.07 8.70 -17.47
CA GLU A 125 -5.66 8.31 -17.55
C GLU A 125 -4.68 9.44 -17.18
N GLN A 126 -5.15 10.44 -16.43
CA GLN A 126 -4.32 11.53 -15.94
C GLN A 126 -3.75 11.18 -14.56
N PRO A 127 -2.56 11.70 -14.18
CA PRO A 127 -2.06 11.59 -12.82
C PRO A 127 -3.09 12.09 -11.80
N ALA A 128 -3.42 11.26 -10.81
CA ALA A 128 -4.50 11.55 -9.86
C ALA A 128 -4.21 12.80 -9.02
N SER A 129 -5.20 13.69 -8.91
CA SER A 129 -5.19 14.83 -7.99
C SER A 129 -5.72 14.39 -6.64
N ILE A 130 -4.91 14.51 -5.59
CA ILE A 130 -5.25 13.99 -4.25
C ILE A 130 -5.24 15.17 -3.29
N SER A 131 -6.45 15.65 -2.97
CA SER A 131 -6.63 16.93 -2.27
C SER A 131 -5.92 18.06 -3.04
N THR A 132 -5.11 18.88 -2.39
CA THR A 132 -4.32 19.96 -3.02
C THR A 132 -3.01 19.48 -3.66
N LEU A 133 -2.66 18.20 -3.51
CA LEU A 133 -1.45 17.58 -4.07
C LEU A 133 -1.86 16.55 -5.15
N GLY A 134 -1.15 15.43 -5.23
CA GLY A 134 -1.36 14.41 -6.25
C GLY A 134 -0.39 13.26 -6.09
N THR A 135 -0.45 12.32 -7.02
CA THR A 135 0.49 11.21 -7.07
C THR A 135 1.93 11.72 -7.18
N ASN A 136 2.84 11.05 -6.48
CA ASN A 136 4.27 11.16 -6.75
C ASN A 136 4.60 10.60 -8.14
N PHE A 137 5.77 10.98 -8.64
CA PHE A 137 6.26 10.67 -9.99
C PHE A 137 7.78 10.44 -9.97
N GLY A 138 8.38 10.26 -11.15
CA GLY A 138 9.83 10.14 -11.32
C GLY A 138 10.31 8.71 -11.49
N ARG A 139 11.63 8.54 -11.58
CA ARG A 139 12.27 7.28 -11.98
C ARG A 139 12.11 6.11 -10.99
N CYS A 140 11.66 6.39 -9.77
CA CYS A 140 11.40 5.36 -8.77
C CYS A 140 9.95 4.86 -8.80
N VAL A 141 9.10 5.39 -9.68
CA VAL A 141 7.76 4.82 -9.95
C VAL A 141 7.89 3.82 -11.09
N ASP A 142 7.51 2.56 -10.84
CA ASP A 142 7.56 1.49 -11.85
C ASP A 142 6.38 1.57 -12.82
N LEU A 143 5.19 1.83 -12.28
CA LEU A 143 3.96 1.96 -13.06
C LEU A 143 2.91 2.81 -12.35
N PHE A 144 1.85 3.13 -13.09
CA PHE A 144 0.65 3.76 -12.55
C PHE A 144 -0.54 2.79 -12.63
N ALA A 145 -1.49 2.93 -11.70
CA ALA A 145 -2.73 2.18 -11.66
C ALA A 145 -3.90 3.07 -11.21
N PRO A 146 -5.17 2.63 -11.33
CA PRO A 146 -6.32 3.39 -10.87
C PRO A 146 -6.22 3.73 -9.39
N GLY A 147 -6.25 5.02 -9.06
CA GLY A 147 -6.11 5.51 -7.69
C GLY A 147 -6.93 6.75 -7.37
N ASP A 148 -7.91 7.09 -8.20
CA ASP A 148 -8.86 8.18 -7.98
C ASP A 148 -10.30 7.67 -8.04
N ASP A 149 -11.15 8.09 -7.11
CA ASP A 149 -12.55 7.65 -6.96
C ASP A 149 -12.74 6.11 -6.98
N ILE A 150 -11.85 5.41 -6.28
CA ILE A 150 -11.89 3.95 -6.19
C ILE A 150 -12.93 3.50 -5.17
N ILE A 151 -13.93 2.76 -5.65
CA ILE A 151 -14.95 2.12 -4.81
C ILE A 151 -14.34 0.95 -4.04
N GLY A 152 -14.61 0.90 -2.75
CA GLY A 152 -14.19 -0.19 -1.87
C GLY A 152 -15.03 -0.25 -0.60
N ALA A 153 -14.76 -1.25 0.23
CA ALA A 153 -15.48 -1.45 1.48
C ALA A 153 -15.35 -0.22 2.42
N SER A 154 -16.46 0.22 3.00
CA SER A 154 -16.47 1.21 4.07
C SER A 154 -16.52 0.51 5.43
N SER A 155 -15.74 1.01 6.39
CA SER A 155 -15.79 0.56 7.78
C SER A 155 -17.06 0.99 8.53
N ASP A 156 -17.94 1.78 7.91
CA ASP A 156 -19.15 2.31 8.54
C ASP A 156 -20.22 1.22 8.77
N CYS A 157 -20.31 0.22 7.87
CA CYS A 157 -21.16 -0.95 8.04
C CYS A 157 -20.67 -2.14 7.21
N SER A 158 -21.12 -3.36 7.54
CA SER A 158 -20.63 -4.60 6.91
C SER A 158 -20.95 -4.77 5.42
N SER A 159 -21.85 -3.96 4.87
CA SER A 159 -22.23 -3.95 3.44
C SER A 159 -22.06 -2.57 2.81
N CYS A 160 -21.39 -1.64 3.49
CA CYS A 160 -21.23 -0.27 3.03
C CYS A 160 -20.03 -0.16 2.08
N PHE A 161 -20.15 0.70 1.09
CA PHE A 161 -19.08 1.06 0.17
C PHE A 161 -18.80 2.57 0.24
N THR A 162 -17.58 2.96 -0.10
CA THR A 162 -17.19 4.36 -0.23
C THR A 162 -16.12 4.53 -1.31
N ALA A 163 -16.08 5.70 -1.94
CA ALA A 163 -15.05 6.08 -2.91
C ALA A 163 -13.89 6.76 -2.19
N ARG A 164 -12.65 6.43 -2.55
CA ARG A 164 -11.45 7.08 -2.02
C ARG A 164 -10.39 7.22 -3.12
N SER A 165 -9.46 8.15 -2.89
CA SER A 165 -8.34 8.42 -3.79
C SER A 165 -7.00 8.36 -3.06
N GLY A 166 -5.94 7.91 -3.73
CA GLY A 166 -4.59 7.82 -3.22
C GLY A 166 -3.75 6.73 -3.89
N THR A 167 -2.43 6.90 -3.90
CA THR A 167 -1.50 5.88 -4.40
C THR A 167 -1.53 4.58 -3.58
N SER A 168 -2.08 4.60 -2.36
CA SER A 168 -2.37 3.39 -1.59
C SER A 168 -3.37 2.47 -2.28
N LEU A 169 -4.31 3.03 -3.04
CA LEU A 169 -5.34 2.29 -3.76
C LEU A 169 -4.83 1.84 -5.12
N ALA A 170 -4.01 2.67 -5.78
CA ALA A 170 -3.27 2.26 -6.97
C ALA A 170 -2.37 1.06 -6.67
N ALA A 171 -1.60 1.11 -5.59
CA ALA A 171 -0.77 -0.01 -5.13
C ALA A 171 -1.59 -1.26 -4.76
N ALA A 172 -2.85 -1.10 -4.37
CA ALA A 172 -3.75 -2.22 -4.07
C ALA A 172 -4.33 -2.91 -5.32
N HIS A 173 -4.22 -2.29 -6.50
CA HIS A 173 -4.63 -2.94 -7.76
C HIS A 173 -3.54 -3.83 -8.37
N VAL A 174 -2.28 -3.58 -8.00
CA VAL A 174 -1.09 -4.29 -8.48
C VAL A 174 -0.77 -5.44 -7.53
#